data_AF-A0A3Q9FMI6-F1
#
_entry.id   AF-A0A3Q9FMI6-F1
#
_cell.length_a   1.000
_cell.length_b   1.000
_cell.length_c   1.000
_cell.angle_alpha   90.00
_cell.angle_beta   90.00
_cell.angle_gamma   90.00
#
_symmetry.space_group_name_H-M   'P 1'
#
loop_
_entity.id
_entity.type
_entity.pdbx_description
1 polymer ?
#
loop_
_entity_poly.entity_id
_entity_poly.type
_entity_poly.pdbx_seq_one_letter_code
_entity_poly.pdbx_strand_id
1 'polypeptide(L)'
;MKSLIEITKQAQKNILLYQQQMDEIKTITREKKQELQAEISLKVNDTILISEIETLEKLSKVEEEYKVMIDKVTTLNKSMLDYSDSTNDKLLNTLKKTSEGAITKSALLDDEVKKELIDKTLKDMNNLQSNLEKLIKNGKNKLEGMNLKTKNKVDKTSNDIENLVSKTGDLTEKLANKVIY
;
A
#
# COMPACT_ATOMS: atom_id res chain seq x y z
N MET A 1 86.46 26.55 12.45
CA MET A 1 86.14 25.32 11.69
C MET A 1 85.54 24.35 12.69
N LYS A 2 84.26 23.96 12.57
CA LYS A 2 83.62 23.06 13.55
C LYS A 2 84.34 21.71 13.53
N SER A 3 84.53 21.09 14.69
CA SER A 3 85.16 19.77 14.74
C SER A 3 84.25 18.73 14.08
N LEU A 4 84.82 17.67 13.49
CA LEU A 4 84.06 16.54 12.94
C LEU A 4 83.02 16.00 13.94
N ILE A 5 83.37 15.98 15.23
CA ILE A 5 82.50 15.55 16.32
C ILE A 5 81.26 16.46 16.45
N GLU A 6 81.42 17.78 16.36
CA GLU A 6 80.31 18.73 16.41
C GLU A 6 79.40 18.61 15.18
N ILE A 7 79.97 18.36 14.01
CA ILE A 7 79.23 18.14 12.77
C ILE A 7 78.39 16.84 12.88
N THR A 8 78.98 15.76 13.37
CA THR A 8 78.27 14.48 13.57
C THR A 8 77.17 14.60 14.61
N LYS A 9 77.39 15.28 15.74
CA LYS A 9 76.35 15.53 16.75
C LYS A 9 75.20 16.36 16.20
N GLN A 10 75.49 17.39 15.40
CA GLN A 10 74.44 18.19 14.75
C GLN A 10 73.64 17.37 13.73
N ALA A 11 74.31 16.51 12.93
CA ALA A 11 73.65 15.64 11.98
C ALA A 11 72.71 14.64 12.68
N GLN A 12 73.17 14.01 13.78
CA GLN A 12 72.34 13.11 14.60
C GLN A 12 71.11 13.83 15.19
N LYS A 13 71.29 15.06 15.69
CA LYS A 13 70.18 15.88 16.20
C LYS A 13 69.16 16.20 15.11
N ASN A 14 69.63 16.56 13.92
CA ASN A 14 68.75 16.85 12.78
C ASN A 14 67.99 15.59 12.32
N ILE A 15 68.65 14.43 12.26
CA ILE A 15 68.00 13.15 11.92
C ILE A 15 66.88 12.83 12.92
N LEU A 16 67.14 12.98 14.22
CA LEU A 16 66.14 12.74 15.26
C LEU A 16 64.95 13.71 15.14
N LEU A 17 65.22 14.99 14.86
CA LEU A 17 64.17 15.99 14.64
C LEU A 17 63.30 15.62 13.42
N TYR A 18 63.92 15.21 12.31
CA TYR A 18 63.17 14.78 11.13
C TYR A 18 62.35 13.50 11.37
N GLN A 19 62.86 12.57 12.19
CA GLN A 19 62.08 11.40 12.61
C GLN A 19 60.85 11.79 13.44
N GLN A 20 61.01 12.69 14.41
CA GLN A 20 59.90 13.21 15.21
C GLN A 20 58.84 13.91 14.34
N GLN A 21 59.27 14.76 13.41
CA GLN A 21 58.36 15.43 12.46
C GLN A 21 57.65 14.42 11.56
N MET A 22 58.35 13.38 11.09
CA MET A 22 57.73 12.33 10.28
C MET A 22 56.69 11.52 11.06
N ASP A 23 56.94 11.23 12.34
CA ASP A 23 55.99 10.50 13.18
C ASP A 23 54.78 11.37 13.59
N GLU A 24 54.99 12.67 13.79
CA GLU A 24 53.93 13.65 13.98
C GLU A 24 53.05 13.78 12.73
N ILE A 25 53.66 13.88 11.54
CA ILE A 25 52.94 13.88 10.25
C ILE A 25 52.13 12.59 10.07
N LYS A 26 52.69 11.42 10.39
CA LYS A 26 51.96 10.14 10.31
C LYS A 26 50.76 10.12 11.26
N THR A 27 50.93 10.65 12.46
CA THR A 27 49.86 10.70 13.48
C THR A 27 48.73 11.60 13.00
N ILE A 28 49.04 12.84 12.59
CA ILE A 28 48.06 13.79 12.04
C ILE A 28 47.37 13.20 10.80
N THR A 29 48.13 12.57 9.90
CA THR A 29 47.56 11.96 8.68
C THR A 29 46.58 10.82 9.03
N ARG A 30 46.90 10.03 10.06
CA ARG A 30 46.02 8.95 10.54
C ARG A 30 44.72 9.52 11.12
N GLU A 31 44.81 10.55 11.95
CA GLU A 31 43.65 11.23 12.53
C GLU A 31 42.77 11.85 11.43
N LYS A 32 43.38 12.60 10.49
CA LYS A 32 42.65 13.22 9.37
C LYS A 32 41.96 12.19 8.48
N LYS A 33 42.59 11.03 8.28
CA LYS A 33 41.97 9.92 7.55
C LYS A 33 40.75 9.37 8.27
N GLN A 34 40.80 9.23 9.59
CA GLN A 34 39.66 8.77 10.39
C GLN A 34 38.52 9.80 10.40
N GLU A 35 38.83 11.09 10.58
CA GLU A 35 37.85 12.18 10.50
C GLU A 35 37.14 12.18 9.13
N LEU A 36 37.90 12.09 8.04
CA LEU A 36 37.33 12.09 6.69
C LEU A 36 36.46 10.85 6.43
N GLN A 37 36.86 9.69 6.96
CA GLN A 37 36.07 8.46 6.87
C GLN A 37 34.75 8.59 7.64
N ALA A 38 34.78 9.15 8.85
CA ALA A 38 33.57 9.39 9.65
C ALA A 38 32.62 10.39 8.96
N GLU A 39 33.15 11.50 8.42
CA GLU A 39 32.36 12.51 7.69
C GLU A 39 31.68 11.92 6.45
N ILE A 40 32.42 11.15 5.64
CA ILE A 40 31.87 10.48 4.46
C ILE A 40 30.76 9.50 4.87
N SER A 41 30.95 8.74 5.94
CA SER A 41 29.95 7.77 6.42
C SER A 41 28.68 8.43 6.94
N LEU A 42 28.77 9.54 7.67
CA LEU A 42 27.60 10.31 8.10
C LEU A 42 26.80 10.85 6.92
N LYS A 43 27.48 11.42 5.93
CA LYS A 43 26.83 11.99 4.74
C LYS A 43 26.11 10.94 3.89
N VAL A 44 26.71 9.75 3.75
CA VAL A 44 26.07 8.61 3.07
C VAL A 44 24.84 8.15 3.85
N ASN A 45 24.92 8.08 5.18
CA ASN A 45 23.80 7.70 6.05
C ASN A 45 22.61 8.67 5.90
N ASP A 46 22.86 9.99 5.98
CA ASP A 46 21.81 11.00 5.83
C ASP A 46 21.12 10.92 4.45
N THR A 47 21.89 10.67 3.40
CA THR A 47 21.34 10.53 2.03
C THR A 47 20.45 9.28 1.91
N ILE A 48 20.85 8.16 2.53
CA ILE A 48 20.05 6.93 2.57
C ILE A 48 18.74 7.17 3.33
N LEU A 49 18.81 7.77 4.53
CA LEU A 49 17.63 8.07 5.35
C LEU A 49 16.63 8.98 4.62
N ILE A 50 17.11 10.03 3.95
CA ILE A 50 16.25 10.91 3.15
C ILE A 50 15.56 10.11 2.03
N SER A 51 16.30 9.26 1.32
CA SER A 51 15.73 8.42 0.26
C SER A 51 14.70 7.41 0.78
N GLU A 52 14.91 6.86 1.98
CA GLU A 52 13.96 5.94 2.63
C GLU A 52 12.67 6.67 3.02
N ILE A 53 12.78 7.88 3.58
CA ILE A 53 11.63 8.73 3.94
C ILE A 53 10.82 9.08 2.68
N GLU A 54 11.47 9.57 1.62
CA GLU A 54 10.77 9.91 0.38
C GLU A 54 10.06 8.71 -0.24
N THR A 55 10.63 7.51 -0.08
CA THR A 55 10.01 6.27 -0.57
C THR A 55 8.80 5.89 0.27
N LEU A 56 8.88 6.00 1.60
CA LEU A 56 7.74 5.81 2.50
C LEU A 56 6.61 6.79 2.22
N GLU A 57 6.90 8.06 2.00
CA GLU A 57 5.89 9.08 1.66
C GLU A 57 5.17 8.75 0.35
N LYS A 58 5.92 8.32 -0.68
CA LYS A 58 5.35 7.88 -1.96
C LYS A 58 4.45 6.66 -1.77
N LEU A 59 4.90 5.68 -0.97
CA LEU A 59 4.13 4.46 -0.71
C LEU A 59 2.86 4.73 0.10
N SER A 60 2.94 5.60 1.12
CA SER A 60 1.79 6.04 1.93
C SER A 60 0.74 6.75 1.06
N LYS A 61 1.17 7.62 0.14
CA LYS A 61 0.26 8.27 -0.80
C LYS A 61 -0.44 7.27 -1.71
N VAL A 62 0.31 6.30 -2.26
CA VAL A 62 -0.25 5.25 -3.13
C VAL A 62 -1.23 4.36 -2.36
N GLU A 63 -0.94 4.03 -1.11
CA GLU A 63 -1.83 3.29 -0.22
C GLU A 63 -3.19 3.99 -0.06
N GLU A 64 -3.16 5.29 0.22
CA GLU A 64 -4.38 6.10 0.38
C GLU A 64 -5.18 6.19 -0.92
N GLU A 65 -4.50 6.41 -2.05
CA GLU A 65 -5.13 6.41 -3.38
C GLU A 65 -5.82 5.07 -3.68
N TYR A 66 -5.18 3.94 -3.33
CA TYR A 66 -5.78 2.61 -3.48
C TYR A 66 -7.00 2.40 -2.56
N LYS A 67 -6.94 2.82 -1.30
CA LYS A 67 -8.08 2.74 -0.36
C LYS A 67 -9.29 3.49 -0.90
N VAL A 68 -9.08 4.72 -1.39
CA VAL A 68 -10.13 5.53 -2.01
C VAL A 68 -10.67 4.87 -3.28
N MET A 69 -9.81 4.32 -4.13
CA MET A 69 -10.22 3.62 -5.36
C MET A 69 -11.07 2.39 -5.05
N ILE A 70 -10.63 1.57 -4.08
CA ILE A 70 -11.33 0.36 -3.62
C ILE A 70 -12.75 0.72 -3.13
N ASP A 71 -12.90 1.80 -2.36
CA ASP A 71 -14.21 2.27 -1.89
C ASP A 71 -15.09 2.80 -3.03
N LYS A 72 -14.53 3.55 -3.98
CA LYS A 72 -15.26 4.03 -5.16
C LYS A 72 -15.80 2.88 -5.99
N VAL A 73 -14.97 1.88 -6.29
CA VAL A 73 -15.38 0.70 -7.06
C VAL A 73 -16.46 -0.08 -6.32
N THR A 74 -16.30 -0.27 -5.01
CA THR A 74 -17.30 -0.95 -4.18
C THR A 74 -18.63 -0.21 -4.20
N THR A 75 -18.60 1.12 -4.08
CA THR A 75 -19.79 1.98 -4.10
C THR A 75 -20.50 1.92 -5.45
N LEU A 76 -19.76 2.05 -6.56
CA LEU A 76 -20.33 1.95 -7.91
C LEU A 76 -21.03 0.59 -8.13
N ASN A 77 -20.40 -0.50 -7.70
CA ASN A 77 -20.99 -1.83 -7.82
C ASN A 77 -22.26 -1.98 -6.97
N LYS A 78 -22.30 -1.41 -5.76
CA LYS A 78 -23.52 -1.38 -4.93
C LYS A 78 -24.63 -0.57 -5.60
N SER A 79 -24.32 0.63 -6.10
CA SER A 79 -25.29 1.47 -6.81
C SER A 79 -25.84 0.79 -8.07
N MET A 80 -24.99 0.05 -8.80
CA MET A 80 -25.46 -0.76 -9.94
C MET A 80 -26.41 -1.87 -9.51
N LEU A 81 -26.12 -2.57 -8.41
CA LEU A 81 -27.02 -3.58 -7.85
C LEU A 81 -28.35 -2.95 -7.37
N ASP A 82 -28.32 -1.79 -6.73
CA ASP A 82 -29.52 -1.03 -6.34
C ASP A 82 -30.36 -0.63 -7.56
N TYR A 83 -29.71 -0.18 -8.63
CA TYR A 83 -30.37 0.14 -9.89
C TYR A 83 -31.00 -1.10 -10.53
N SER A 84 -30.29 -2.24 -10.56
CA SER A 84 -30.84 -3.51 -11.04
C SER A 84 -32.04 -3.98 -10.21
N ASP A 85 -32.01 -3.80 -8.90
CA ASP A 85 -33.11 -4.12 -7.98
C ASP A 85 -34.36 -3.31 -8.34
N SER A 86 -34.22 -1.98 -8.39
CA SER A 86 -35.30 -1.06 -8.73
C SER A 86 -35.87 -1.32 -10.13
N THR A 87 -35.01 -1.64 -11.10
CA THR A 87 -35.41 -1.92 -12.48
C THR A 87 -36.17 -3.25 -12.58
N ASN A 88 -35.68 -4.29 -11.89
CA ASN A 88 -36.34 -5.60 -11.85
C ASN A 88 -37.73 -5.50 -11.22
N ASP A 89 -37.87 -4.76 -10.11
CA ASP A 89 -39.16 -4.53 -9.47
C ASP A 89 -40.16 -3.85 -10.42
N LYS A 90 -39.74 -2.79 -11.12
CA LYS A 90 -40.60 -2.09 -12.09
C LYS A 90 -41.01 -2.99 -13.24
N LEU A 91 -40.06 -3.76 -13.79
CA LEU A 91 -40.31 -4.65 -14.92
C LEU A 91 -41.27 -5.77 -14.52
N LEU A 92 -41.02 -6.44 -13.39
CA LEU A 92 -41.87 -7.52 -12.90
C LEU A 92 -43.27 -7.03 -12.58
N ASN A 93 -43.43 -5.87 -11.95
CA ASN A 93 -44.75 -5.29 -11.69
C ASN A 93 -45.49 -4.95 -12.99
N THR A 94 -44.78 -4.49 -14.02
CA THR A 94 -45.37 -4.23 -15.34
C THR A 94 -45.81 -5.54 -16.02
N LEU A 95 -44.97 -6.58 -15.94
CA LEU A 95 -45.30 -7.90 -16.47
C LEU A 95 -46.50 -8.51 -15.76
N LYS A 96 -46.56 -8.47 -14.42
CA LYS A 96 -47.71 -8.93 -13.62
C LYS A 96 -49.01 -8.30 -14.12
N LYS A 97 -49.04 -6.96 -14.17
CA LYS A 97 -50.22 -6.19 -14.62
C LYS A 97 -50.60 -6.49 -16.07
N THR A 98 -49.61 -6.62 -16.95
CA THR A 98 -49.86 -6.89 -18.37
C THR A 98 -50.41 -8.29 -18.57
N SER A 99 -49.83 -9.28 -17.88
CA SER A 99 -50.28 -10.67 -17.90
C SER A 99 -51.69 -10.82 -17.32
N GLU A 100 -51.96 -10.23 -16.15
CA GLU A 100 -53.31 -10.18 -15.57
C GLU A 100 -54.32 -9.59 -16.55
N GLY A 101 -53.99 -8.44 -17.14
CA GLY A 101 -54.84 -7.76 -18.10
C GLY A 101 -55.10 -8.59 -19.36
N ALA A 102 -54.08 -9.27 -19.89
CA ALA A 102 -54.19 -10.12 -21.07
C ALA A 102 -55.06 -11.36 -20.80
N ILE A 103 -54.85 -12.03 -19.66
CA ILE A 103 -55.64 -13.22 -19.27
C ILE A 103 -57.10 -12.81 -19.05
N THR A 104 -57.34 -11.74 -18.29
CA THR A 104 -58.69 -11.26 -17.98
C THR A 104 -59.48 -10.91 -19.26
N LYS A 105 -58.83 -10.25 -20.22
CA LYS A 105 -59.43 -9.83 -21.50
C LYS A 105 -59.57 -10.95 -22.53
N SER A 106 -59.09 -12.17 -22.25
CA SER A 106 -59.21 -13.29 -23.17
C SER A 106 -60.69 -13.67 -23.36
N ALA A 107 -61.13 -13.71 -24.62
CA ALA A 107 -62.46 -14.21 -24.99
C ALA A 107 -62.50 -15.75 -25.13
N LEU A 108 -61.35 -16.42 -25.06
CA LEU A 108 -61.20 -17.86 -25.29
C LEU A 108 -61.22 -18.69 -24.01
N LEU A 109 -61.19 -18.04 -22.85
CA LEU A 109 -61.11 -18.68 -21.54
C LEU A 109 -62.36 -18.33 -20.73
N ASP A 110 -62.89 -19.32 -20.02
CA ASP A 110 -63.89 -19.08 -18.97
C ASP A 110 -63.26 -18.42 -17.74
N ASP A 111 -64.11 -17.95 -16.82
CA ASP A 111 -63.69 -17.17 -15.66
C ASP A 111 -62.94 -18.01 -14.62
N GLU A 112 -63.22 -19.31 -14.52
CA GLU A 112 -62.55 -20.21 -13.58
C GLU A 112 -61.11 -20.46 -14.02
N VAL A 113 -60.90 -20.77 -15.30
CA VAL A 113 -59.59 -20.95 -15.91
C VAL A 113 -58.77 -19.65 -15.90
N LYS A 114 -59.42 -18.49 -16.13
CA LYS A 114 -58.74 -17.18 -16.01
C LYS A 114 -58.17 -16.96 -14.62
N LYS A 115 -58.96 -17.24 -13.58
CA LYS A 115 -58.55 -17.05 -12.19
C LYS A 115 -57.35 -17.92 -11.84
N GLU A 116 -57.40 -19.21 -12.18
CA GLU A 116 -56.27 -20.12 -11.94
C GLU A 116 -55.00 -19.69 -12.68
N LEU A 117 -55.11 -19.26 -13.93
CA LEU A 117 -53.97 -18.81 -14.73
C LEU A 117 -53.35 -17.53 -14.17
N ILE A 118 -54.18 -16.58 -13.72
CA ILE A 118 -53.69 -15.36 -13.06
C ILE A 118 -52.94 -15.72 -11.79
N ASP A 119 -53.55 -16.52 -10.90
CA ASP A 119 -52.94 -16.90 -9.63
C ASP A 119 -51.60 -17.61 -9.84
N LYS A 120 -51.54 -18.54 -10.80
CA LYS A 120 -50.29 -19.25 -11.17
C LYS A 120 -49.23 -18.29 -11.70
N THR A 121 -49.60 -17.42 -12.64
CA THR A 121 -48.67 -16.47 -13.26
C THR A 121 -48.09 -15.51 -12.23
N LEU A 122 -48.94 -14.98 -11.35
CA LEU A 122 -48.51 -14.09 -10.26
C LEU A 122 -47.61 -14.79 -9.27
N LYS A 123 -47.92 -16.04 -8.90
CA LYS A 123 -47.09 -16.86 -8.04
C LYS A 123 -45.70 -17.07 -8.64
N ASP A 124 -45.62 -17.44 -9.91
CA ASP A 124 -44.35 -17.66 -10.60
C ASP A 124 -43.52 -16.37 -10.69
N MET A 125 -44.16 -15.24 -10.98
CA MET A 125 -43.49 -13.93 -11.00
C MET A 125 -43.04 -13.46 -9.61
N ASN A 126 -43.82 -13.72 -8.56
CA ASN A 126 -43.43 -13.43 -7.17
C ASN A 126 -42.24 -14.30 -6.73
N ASN A 127 -42.23 -15.57 -7.12
CA ASN A 127 -41.09 -16.47 -6.86
C ASN A 127 -39.83 -15.98 -7.57
N LEU A 128 -39.95 -15.54 -8.83
CA LEU A 128 -38.84 -14.95 -9.58
C LEU A 128 -38.32 -13.67 -8.90
N GLN A 129 -39.21 -12.78 -8.48
CA GLN A 129 -38.86 -11.56 -7.74
C GLN A 129 -38.06 -11.89 -6.48
N SER A 130 -38.57 -12.79 -5.64
CA SER A 130 -37.91 -13.21 -4.40
C SER A 130 -36.51 -13.81 -4.66
N ASN A 131 -36.36 -14.59 -5.74
CA ASN A 131 -35.06 -15.15 -6.09
C ASN A 131 -34.07 -14.06 -6.56
N LEU A 132 -34.53 -13.07 -7.31
CA LEU A 132 -33.71 -11.93 -7.73
C LEU A 132 -33.28 -11.07 -6.54
N GLU A 133 -34.19 -10.75 -5.62
CA GLU A 133 -33.88 -10.02 -4.38
C GLU A 133 -32.79 -10.73 -3.56
N LYS A 134 -32.88 -12.06 -3.42
CA LYS A 134 -31.87 -12.88 -2.73
C LYS A 134 -30.52 -12.80 -3.44
N LEU A 135 -30.48 -12.90 -4.77
CA LEU A 135 -29.24 -12.80 -5.55
C LEU A 135 -28.59 -11.42 -5.41
N ILE A 136 -29.37 -10.35 -5.49
CA ILE A 136 -28.90 -8.97 -5.34
C ILE A 136 -28.34 -8.75 -3.92
N LYS A 137 -29.08 -9.18 -2.89
CA LYS A 137 -28.63 -9.11 -1.50
C LYS A 137 -27.32 -9.87 -1.28
N ASN A 138 -27.22 -11.10 -1.79
CA ASN A 138 -25.99 -11.90 -1.70
C ASN A 138 -24.83 -11.23 -2.44
N GLY A 139 -25.08 -10.61 -3.60
CA GLY A 139 -24.12 -9.80 -4.33
C GLY A 139 -23.56 -8.64 -3.50
N LYS A 140 -24.44 -7.85 -2.85
CA LYS A 140 -24.06 -6.74 -1.98
C LYS A 140 -23.17 -7.22 -0.82
N ASN A 141 -23.58 -8.29 -0.13
CA ASN A 141 -22.80 -8.87 0.98
C ASN A 141 -21.43 -9.37 0.51
N LYS A 142 -21.34 -10.01 -0.66
CA LYS A 142 -20.08 -10.49 -1.23
C LYS A 142 -19.14 -9.34 -1.57
N LEU A 143 -19.66 -8.25 -2.14
CA LEU A 143 -18.89 -7.04 -2.43
C LEU A 143 -18.35 -6.40 -1.15
N GLU A 144 -19.14 -6.32 -0.08
CA GLU A 144 -18.66 -5.82 1.22
C GLU A 144 -17.53 -6.70 1.79
N GLY A 145 -17.69 -8.02 1.75
CA GLY A 145 -16.66 -8.94 2.19
C GLY A 145 -15.38 -8.84 1.36
N MET A 146 -15.49 -8.65 0.05
CA MET A 146 -14.34 -8.42 -0.84
C MET A 146 -13.67 -7.07 -0.56
N ASN A 147 -14.44 -6.02 -0.32
CA ASN A 147 -13.93 -4.70 0.04
C ASN A 147 -13.05 -4.78 1.30
N LEU A 148 -13.60 -5.37 2.37
CA LEU A 148 -12.91 -5.53 3.65
C LEU A 148 -11.62 -6.36 3.50
N LYS A 149 -11.69 -7.49 2.78
CA LYS A 149 -10.51 -8.33 2.53
C LYS A 149 -9.42 -7.60 1.75
N THR A 150 -9.81 -6.74 0.80
CA THR A 150 -8.85 -6.00 -0.02
C THR A 150 -8.19 -4.90 0.78
N LYS A 151 -8.97 -4.12 1.56
CA LYS A 151 -8.43 -3.13 2.51
C LYS A 151 -7.44 -3.74 3.49
N ASN A 152 -7.82 -4.84 4.14
CA ASN A 152 -6.93 -5.53 5.09
C ASN A 152 -5.62 -6.00 4.44
N LYS A 153 -5.63 -6.38 3.15
CA LYS A 153 -4.40 -6.72 2.42
C LYS A 153 -3.53 -5.50 2.15
N VAL A 154 -4.14 -4.36 1.83
CA VAL A 154 -3.44 -3.09 1.65
C VAL A 154 -2.79 -2.68 2.98
N ASP A 155 -3.55 -2.70 4.09
CA ASP A 155 -3.04 -2.38 5.43
C ASP A 155 -1.89 -3.32 5.83
N LYS A 156 -2.04 -4.63 5.59
CA LYS A 156 -0.97 -5.59 5.89
C LYS A 156 0.29 -5.31 5.07
N THR A 157 0.14 -5.03 3.79
CA THR A 157 1.28 -4.70 2.91
C THR A 157 1.98 -3.43 3.38
N SER A 158 1.21 -2.41 3.80
CA SER A 158 1.74 -1.17 4.37
C SER A 158 2.56 -1.44 5.63
N ASN A 159 2.02 -2.19 6.58
CA ASN A 159 2.73 -2.59 7.79
C ASN A 159 4.00 -3.41 7.48
N ASP A 160 3.96 -4.32 6.50
CA ASP A 160 5.12 -5.10 6.08
C ASP A 160 6.22 -4.18 5.49
N ILE A 161 5.84 -3.14 4.75
CA ILE A 161 6.75 -2.11 4.22
C ILE A 161 7.35 -1.25 5.34
N GLU A 162 6.54 -0.75 6.28
CA GLU A 162 7.02 0.03 7.42
C GLU A 162 8.04 -0.76 8.25
N ASN A 163 7.76 -2.05 8.50
CA ASN A 163 8.68 -2.94 9.20
C ASN A 163 9.99 -3.14 8.42
N LEU A 164 9.94 -3.23 7.09
CA LEU A 164 11.15 -3.35 6.26
C LEU A 164 11.99 -2.08 6.32
N VAL A 165 11.36 -0.90 6.24
CA VAL A 165 12.09 0.37 6.34
C VAL A 165 12.67 0.56 7.73
N SER A 166 11.92 0.26 8.79
CA SER A 166 12.45 0.29 10.17
C SER A 166 13.67 -0.63 10.34
N LYS A 167 13.61 -1.87 9.84
CA LYS A 167 14.76 -2.79 9.88
C LYS A 167 15.96 -2.31 9.07
N THR A 168 15.71 -1.58 7.98
CA THR A 168 16.77 -1.00 7.16
C THR A 168 17.42 0.17 7.90
N GLY A 169 16.62 1.04 8.52
CA GLY A 169 17.10 2.08 9.43
C GLY A 169 17.99 1.53 10.56
N ASP A 170 17.55 0.46 11.24
CA ASP A 170 18.34 -0.22 12.27
C ASP A 170 19.69 -0.75 11.75
N LEU A 171 19.72 -1.26 10.51
CA LEU A 171 20.95 -1.74 9.88
C LEU A 171 21.89 -0.57 9.59
N THR A 172 21.36 0.52 9.04
CA THR A 172 22.14 1.71 8.69
C THR A 172 22.72 2.37 9.93
N GLU A 173 21.95 2.46 11.02
CA GLU A 173 22.43 2.95 12.32
C GLU A 173 23.56 2.06 12.88
N LYS A 174 23.40 0.74 12.83
CA LYS A 174 24.45 -0.21 13.26
C LYS A 174 25.74 -0.06 12.43
N LEU A 175 25.62 0.17 11.13
CA LEU A 175 26.77 0.41 10.26
C LEU A 175 27.45 1.74 10.57
N ALA A 176 26.69 2.82 10.76
CA ALA A 176 27.22 4.12 11.13
C ALA A 176 28.00 4.06 12.46
N ASN A 177 27.43 3.39 13.47
CA ASN A 177 28.09 3.21 14.77
C ASN A 177 29.40 2.41 14.68
N LYS A 178 29.54 1.47 13.71
CA LYS A 178 30.78 0.73 13.48
C LYS A 178 31.88 1.51 12.75
N VAL A 179 31.55 2.62 12.11
CA VAL A 179 32.56 3.45 11.43
C VAL A 179 33.07 4.57 12.35
N ILE A 180 32.26 4.97 13.33
CA ILE A 180 32.59 6.01 14.31
C ILE A 180 33.51 5.47 15.43
N TYR A 181 33.49 4.16 15.71
CA TYR A 181 34.34 3.47 16.70
C TYR A 181 35.35 2.54 16.04
#